data_AF-A0AA95MH16-F1
#
_entry.id   AF-A0AA95MH16-F1
#
_cell.length_a   1.000
_cell.length_b   1.000
_cell.length_c   1.000
_cell.angle_alpha   90.00
_cell.angle_beta   90.00
_cell.angle_gamma   90.00
#
_symmetry.space_group_name_H-M   'P 1'
#
loop_
_entity.id
_entity.type
_entity.pdbx_description
1 polymer ?
#
loop_
_entity_poly.entity_id
_entity_poly.type
_entity_poly.pdbx_seq_one_letter_code
_entity_poly.pdbx_strand_id
1 'polypeptide(L)' 'MLKLSVGIGVAIGAGVGIIIGLIFNLDIVFTISIGAGLGLIVGSVIRTLRR' A
#
# COMPACT_ATOMS: atom_id res chain seq x y z
N MET A 1 -1.71 13.21 -13.51
CA MET A 1 -0.60 12.55 -12.77
C MET A 1 -0.88 12.29 -11.28
N LEU A 2 -1.57 13.16 -10.53
CA LEU A 2 -1.79 13.00 -9.07
C LEU A 2 -2.41 11.66 -8.63
N LYS A 3 -3.45 11.20 -9.35
CA LYS A 3 -4.13 9.93 -9.05
C LYS A 3 -3.23 8.71 -9.31
N LEU A 4 -2.25 8.86 -10.20
CA LEU A 4 -1.36 7.78 -10.60
C LEU A 4 -0.35 7.44 -9.51
N SER A 5 0.29 8.44 -8.90
CA SER A 5 1.27 8.19 -7.82
C SER A 5 0.63 7.58 -6.57
N VAL A 6 -0.56 8.03 -6.19
CA VAL A 6 -1.30 7.44 -5.06
C VAL A 6 -1.75 6.01 -5.42
N GLY A 7 -2.28 5.80 -6.63
CA GLY A 7 -2.68 4.47 -7.11
C GLY A 7 -1.54 3.46 -7.16
N ILE A 8 -0.34 3.88 -7.60
CA ILE A 8 0.87 3.05 -7.58
C ILE A 8 1.25 2.69 -6.14
N GLY A 9 1.19 3.66 -5.22
CA GLY A 9 1.45 3.42 -3.79
C GLY A 9 0.52 2.37 -3.20
N VAL A 10 -0.78 2.46 -3.50
CA VAL A 10 -1.77 1.45 -3.06
C VAL A 10 -1.49 0.09 -3.65
N ALA A 11 -1.23 0.00 -4.96
CA ALA A 11 -0.98 -1.27 -5.65
C ALA A 11 0.26 -1.98 -5.10
N ILE A 12 1.36 -1.25 -4.91
CA ILE A 12 2.58 -1.78 -4.32
C ILE A 12 2.33 -2.20 -2.87
N GLY A 13 1.70 -1.32 -2.07
CA GLY A 13 1.41 -1.60 -0.67
C GLY A 13 0.54 -2.85 -0.48
N ALA A 14 -0.55 -2.96 -1.26
CA ALA A 14 -1.42 -4.13 -1.26
C ALA A 14 -0.68 -5.40 -1.68
N GLY A 15 0.14 -5.34 -2.73
CA GLY A 15 0.96 -6.47 -3.18
C GLY A 15 1.94 -6.97 -2.10
N VAL A 16 2.62 -6.05 -1.42
CA VAL A 16 3.51 -6.37 -0.28
C VAL A 16 2.71 -6.98 0.87
N GLY A 17 1.53 -6.42 1.18
CA GLY A 17 0.64 -6.96 2.20
C GLY A 17 0.23 -8.41 1.93
N ILE A 18 -0.13 -8.75 0.70
CA ILE A 18 -0.47 -10.13 0.30
C ILE A 18 0.71 -11.07 0.52
N ILE A 19 1.91 -10.69 0.08
CA ILE A 19 3.13 -11.53 0.22
C ILE A 19 3.41 -11.82 1.70
N ILE A 20 3.35 -10.79 2.54
CA ILE A 20 3.54 -10.94 4.00
C ILE A 20 2.44 -11.85 4.57
N GLY A 21 1.18 -11.64 4.18
CA GLY A 21 0.07 -12.47 4.64
C GLY A 21 0.24 -13.94 4.29
N LEU A 22 0.73 -14.24 3.09
CA LEU A 22 1.03 -15.62 2.67
C LEU A 22 2.19 -16.23 3.47
N ILE A 23 3.25 -15.46 3.75
CA ILE A 23 4.41 -15.95 4.54
C ILE A 23 4.01 -16.29 5.97
N PHE A 24 3.18 -15.45 6.59
CA PHE A 24 2.78 -15.60 7.99
C PHE A 24 1.44 -16.33 8.19
N ASN A 25 0.84 -16.84 7.11
CA ASN A 25 -0.47 -17.52 7.12
C ASN A 25 -1.56 -16.67 7.81
N LEU A 26 -1.55 -15.36 7.54
CA LEU A 26 -2.51 -14.40 8.06
C LEU A 26 -3.71 -14.30 7.12
N ASP A 27 -4.82 -13.79 7.66
CA ASP A 27 -5.99 -13.48 6.84
C ASP A 27 -5.62 -12.50 5.71
N ILE A 28 -5.92 -12.92 4.48
CA ILE A 28 -5.56 -12.19 3.25
C ILE A 28 -6.26 -10.84 3.16
N VAL A 29 -7.51 -10.74 3.64
CA VAL A 29 -8.26 -9.48 3.60
C VAL A 29 -7.63 -8.48 4.56
N PHE A 30 -7.23 -8.95 5.74
CA PHE A 30 -6.53 -8.13 6.73
C PHE A 30 -5.18 -7.62 6.21
N THR A 31 -4.36 -8.48 5.61
CA THR A 31 -3.03 -8.07 5.15
C THR A 31 -3.07 -7.18 3.91
N ILE A 32 -4.03 -7.39 2.99
CA ILE A 32 -4.31 -6.45 1.90
C ILE A 32 -4.70 -5.08 2.46
N SER A 33 -5.57 -5.04 3.47
CA SER A 33 -6.05 -3.80 4.06
C SER A 33 -4.92 -2.98 4.69
N ILE A 34 -4.04 -3.64 5.45
CA ILE A 34 -2.84 -3.01 6.02
C ILE A 34 -1.89 -2.54 4.92
N GLY A 35 -1.59 -3.41 3.95
CA GLY A 35 -0.68 -3.09 2.86
C GLY A 35 -1.16 -1.90 2.03
N ALA A 36 -2.42 -1.90 1.63
CA ALA A 36 -3.05 -0.81 0.88
C ALA A 36 -3.05 0.49 1.69
N GLY A 37 -3.36 0.42 2.99
CA GLY A 37 -3.34 1.56 3.91
C GLY A 37 -1.94 2.18 4.03
N LEU A 38 -0.91 1.37 4.23
CA LEU A 38 0.48 1.83 4.25
C LEU A 38 0.89 2.44 2.90
N GLY A 39 0.50 1.81 1.79
CA GLY A 39 0.73 2.32 0.45
C GLY A 39 0.11 3.70 0.20
N LEU A 40 -1.09 3.94 0.72
CA LEU A 40 -1.77 5.23 0.70
C LEU A 40 -1.02 6.28 1.54
N ILE A 41 -0.62 5.93 2.77
CA ILE A 41 0.10 6.83 3.67
C ILE A 41 1.40 7.27 3.02
N VAL A 42 2.23 6.33 2.56
CA VAL A 42 3.50 6.60 1.90
C VAL A 42 3.30 7.44 0.64
N GLY A 43 2.34 7.08 -0.20
CA GLY A 43 1.99 7.86 -1.39
C GLY A 43 1.58 9.30 -1.08
N SER A 44 0.87 9.51 0.04
CA SER A 44 0.47 10.86 0.49
C SER A 44 1.63 11.65 1.08
N VAL A 45 2.51 11.01 1.85
CA VAL A 45 3.69 11.65 2.46
C VAL A 45 4.66 12.09 1.37
N ILE A 46 4.97 11.23 0.41
CA ILE A 46 5.81 11.57 -0.74
C ILE A 46 5.21 12.74 -1.52
N ARG A 47 3.89 12.79 -1.67
CA ARG A 47 3.20 13.93 -2.29
C ARG A 47 3.41 15.23 -1.51
N THR A 48 3.27 15.19 -0.18
CA THR A 48 3.46 16.37 0.67
C THR A 48 4.89 16.87 0.62
N LEU A 49 5.87 15.97 0.61
CA LEU A 49 7.30 16.31 0.53
C LEU A 49 7.74 16.84 -0.84
N ARG A 50 7.00 16.53 -1.91
CA ARG A 50 7.31 16.93 -3.30
C ARG A 50 6.52 18.16 -3.77
N ARG A 51 5.83 18.84 -2.86
CA ARG A 51 5.20 20.15 -3.07
C ARG A 51 6.15 21.26 -2.66
#